data_AF-A0A453P4I5-F1
#
_entry.id   AF-A0A453P4I5-F1
#
_cell.length_a   1.000
_cell.length_b   1.000
_cell.length_c   1.000
_cell.angle_alpha   90.00
_cell.angle_beta   90.00
_cell.angle_gamma   90.00
#
_symmetry.space_group_name_H-M   'P 1'
#
loop_
_entity.id
_entity.type
_entity.pdbx_description
1 polymer ?
#
loop_
_entity_poly.entity_id
_entity_poly.type
_entity_poly.pdbx_seq_one_letter_code
_entity_poly.pdbx_strand_id
1 'polypeptide(L)'
;MTRRRRPPPPAQPPRVPFPVTLLTFPPLLAGVQCSGDGKDSSKPSASPLNHREEMAIDEAELEPLEFAEKMHTQQELQQQKLEMLVQIRKHNSESQSVILETLQRQLESADFDTSASIFTPEQIQGNVEKHSSSHISRDVQMGDM
;
A
#
# COMPACT_ATOMS: atom_id res chain seq x y z
N MET A 1 27.24 36.30 -44.15
CA MET A 1 26.28 35.23 -43.77
C MET A 1 26.75 34.57 -42.48
N THR A 2 26.14 34.91 -41.34
CA THR A 2 26.49 34.36 -40.02
C THR A 2 25.73 33.06 -39.79
N ARG A 3 26.43 31.92 -39.74
CA ARG A 3 25.83 30.62 -39.40
C ARG A 3 25.47 30.62 -37.91
N ARG A 4 24.18 30.71 -37.59
CA ARG A 4 23.69 30.45 -36.23
C ARG A 4 23.88 28.97 -35.92
N ARG A 5 24.80 28.65 -35.00
CA ARG A 5 24.92 27.29 -34.46
C ARG A 5 23.72 27.02 -33.57
N ARG A 6 23.05 25.88 -33.80
CA ARG A 6 21.90 25.43 -33.00
C ARG A 6 22.40 24.99 -31.61
N PRO A 7 21.75 25.37 -30.51
CA PRO A 7 22.15 24.94 -29.17
C PRO A 7 22.00 23.41 -29.01
N PRO A 8 22.81 22.77 -28.14
CA PRO A 8 22.70 21.35 -27.85
C PRO A 8 21.36 21.02 -27.17
N PRO A 9 20.82 19.81 -27.36
CA PRO A 9 19.60 19.40 -26.66
C PRO A 9 19.84 19.32 -25.15
N PRO A 10 18.80 19.56 -24.33
CA PRO A 10 18.91 19.44 -22.88
C PRO A 10 19.29 18.01 -22.48
N ALA A 11 20.12 17.89 -21.45
CA ALA A 11 20.53 16.61 -20.89
C ALA A 11 19.30 15.83 -20.45
N GLN A 12 19.14 14.61 -20.96
CA GLN A 12 18.08 13.71 -20.50
C GLN A 12 18.40 13.28 -19.05
N PRO A 13 17.42 13.25 -18.14
CA PRO A 13 17.64 12.74 -16.80
C PRO A 13 18.08 11.27 -16.86
N PRO A 14 18.89 10.81 -15.91
CA PRO A 14 19.35 9.43 -15.87
C PRO A 14 18.13 8.50 -15.84
N ARG A 15 18.05 7.58 -16.80
CA ARG A 15 17.06 6.50 -16.80
C ARG A 15 17.43 5.57 -15.65
N VAL A 16 16.79 5.76 -14.51
CA VAL A 16 16.83 4.79 -13.42
C VAL A 16 16.18 3.49 -13.94
N PRO A 17 16.83 2.33 -13.81
CA PRO A 17 16.17 1.07 -14.09
C PRO A 17 15.03 0.91 -13.07
N PHE A 18 13.80 0.81 -13.57
CA PHE A 18 12.67 0.39 -12.74
C PHE A 18 13.01 -0.98 -12.14
N PRO A 19 12.89 -1.17 -10.81
CA PRO A 19 13.09 -2.49 -10.24
C PRO A 19 11.96 -3.41 -10.72
N VAL A 20 12.31 -4.43 -11.50
CA VAL A 20 11.40 -5.46 -12.02
C VAL A 20 10.96 -6.46 -10.92
N THR A 21 11.15 -6.11 -9.65
CA THR A 21 11.11 -7.06 -8.53
C THR A 21 9.89 -6.94 -7.61
N LEU A 22 8.75 -6.44 -8.09
CA LEU A 22 7.50 -6.45 -7.31
C LEU A 22 6.29 -7.01 -8.09
N LEU A 23 6.51 -8.07 -8.89
CA LEU A 23 5.45 -8.98 -9.32
C LEU A 23 5.77 -10.41 -8.90
N THR A 24 6.20 -10.62 -7.65
CA THR A 24 6.12 -11.95 -7.06
C THR A 24 4.78 -12.01 -6.32
N PHE A 25 3.78 -12.59 -6.98
CA PHE A 25 2.59 -13.05 -6.29
C PHE A 25 3.05 -14.05 -5.21
N PRO A 26 2.65 -13.89 -3.94
CA PRO A 26 2.98 -14.88 -2.93
C PRO A 26 2.40 -16.24 -3.36
N PRO A 27 3.17 -17.34 -3.32
CA PRO A 27 2.64 -18.65 -3.64
C PRO A 27 1.65 -19.04 -2.53
N LEU A 28 0.38 -19.21 -2.89
CA LEU A 28 -0.60 -19.80 -1.99
C LEU A 28 -0.12 -21.22 -1.62
N LEU A 29 -0.12 -21.50 -0.32
CA LEU A 29 0.29 -22.77 0.28
C LEU A 29 -0.32 -23.97 -0.47
N ALA A 30 0.56 -24.83 -0.99
CA ALA A 30 0.21 -26.19 -1.38
C ALA A 30 -0.17 -27.00 -0.13
N GLY A 31 -1.33 -27.65 -0.16
CA GLY A 31 -1.81 -28.43 0.98
C GLY A 31 -3.02 -29.31 0.68
N VAL A 32 -2.91 -30.25 -0.27
CA VAL A 32 -3.69 -31.49 -0.26
C VAL A 32 -2.78 -32.64 -0.68
N GLN A 33 -2.38 -33.47 0.28
CA GLN A 33 -1.79 -34.78 0.02
C GLN A 33 -2.91 -35.74 -0.37
N CYS A 34 -2.87 -36.29 -1.58
CA CYS A 34 -3.70 -37.41 -1.98
C CYS A 34 -2.85 -38.68 -1.93
N SER A 35 -3.02 -39.46 -0.86
CA SER A 35 -2.59 -40.85 -0.79
C SER A 35 -3.69 -41.73 -1.38
N GLY A 36 -3.32 -42.63 -2.29
CA GLY A 36 -4.28 -43.54 -2.93
C GLY A 36 -3.62 -44.47 -3.94
N ASP A 37 -3.03 -45.54 -3.43
CA ASP A 37 -2.72 -46.77 -4.18
C ASP A 37 -4.01 -47.39 -4.75
N GLY A 38 -3.97 -47.94 -5.98
CA GLY A 38 -5.08 -48.74 -6.49
C GLY A 38 -5.22 -48.83 -8.01
N LYS A 39 -4.49 -49.79 -8.58
CA LYS A 39 -4.66 -50.41 -9.89
C LYS A 39 -6.12 -50.84 -10.15
N ASP A 40 -6.73 -50.45 -11.27
CA ASP A 40 -7.33 -51.38 -12.26
C ASP A 40 -8.03 -50.68 -13.43
N SER A 41 -7.90 -51.33 -14.57
CA SER A 41 -8.50 -51.04 -15.87
C SER A 41 -10.03 -51.04 -15.86
N SER A 42 -10.67 -49.97 -16.35
CA SER A 42 -11.83 -50.08 -17.26
C SER A 42 -12.17 -48.73 -17.92
N LYS A 43 -12.53 -48.77 -19.19
CA LYS A 43 -13.07 -47.67 -20.02
C LYS A 43 -14.37 -47.11 -19.41
N PRO A 44 -14.66 -45.82 -19.64
CA PRO A 44 -16.01 -45.45 -20.12
C PRO A 44 -15.91 -44.47 -21.31
N SER A 45 -16.54 -44.75 -22.46
CA SER A 45 -17.98 -44.59 -22.72
C SER A 45 -18.39 -43.12 -22.72
N ALA A 46 -18.55 -42.58 -23.94
CA ALA A 46 -19.03 -41.24 -24.20
C ALA A 46 -20.50 -41.05 -23.76
N SER A 47 -20.78 -40.00 -22.97
CA SER A 47 -22.02 -39.19 -22.99
C SER A 47 -21.93 -38.02 -21.98
N PRO A 48 -22.67 -36.91 -22.19
CA PRO A 48 -22.18 -35.54 -22.01
C PRO A 48 -22.88 -34.76 -20.90
N LEU A 49 -22.16 -34.19 -19.93
CA LEU A 49 -22.68 -33.19 -18.99
C LEU A 49 -21.53 -32.40 -18.32
N ASN A 50 -21.41 -31.10 -18.60
CA ASN A 50 -21.63 -30.01 -17.63
C ASN A 50 -21.07 -28.68 -18.14
N HIS A 51 -21.93 -27.67 -18.19
CA HIS A 51 -21.57 -26.28 -18.43
C HIS A 51 -21.00 -25.72 -17.11
N ARG A 52 -19.69 -25.48 -17.05
CA ARG A 52 -18.91 -24.78 -16.00
C ARG A 52 -17.52 -25.39 -16.09
N GLU A 53 -16.51 -24.76 -16.64
CA GLU A 53 -15.82 -23.66 -15.97
C GLU A 53 -14.75 -23.12 -16.94
N GLU A 54 -15.13 -22.19 -17.81
CA GLU A 54 -14.19 -21.31 -18.49
C GLU A 54 -14.43 -19.92 -17.92
N MET A 55 -13.83 -19.64 -16.76
CA MET A 55 -13.72 -18.26 -16.29
C MET A 55 -12.67 -17.60 -17.18
N ALA A 56 -13.12 -16.95 -18.25
CA ALA A 56 -12.34 -15.93 -18.91
C ALA A 56 -11.93 -14.93 -17.82
N ILE A 57 -10.63 -14.83 -17.59
CA ILE A 57 -10.06 -13.73 -16.83
C ILE A 57 -10.26 -12.52 -17.74
N ASP A 58 -11.39 -11.83 -17.60
CA ASP A 58 -11.58 -10.48 -18.16
C ASP A 58 -10.69 -9.53 -17.35
N GLU A 59 -9.37 -9.72 -17.42
CA GLU A 59 -8.42 -8.66 -17.09
C GLU A 59 -8.70 -7.58 -18.12
N ALA A 60 -9.57 -6.63 -17.74
CA ALA A 60 -9.83 -5.44 -18.51
C ALA A 60 -8.47 -4.80 -18.83
N GLU A 61 -8.09 -4.83 -20.11
CA GLU A 61 -6.97 -4.05 -20.61
C GLU A 61 -7.31 -2.58 -20.37
N LEU A 62 -6.82 -2.00 -19.27
CA LEU A 62 -6.91 -0.55 -19.09
C LEU A 62 -6.22 0.08 -20.29
N GLU A 63 -6.87 1.07 -20.90
CA GLU A 63 -6.20 1.84 -21.93
C GLU A 63 -4.93 2.48 -21.36
N PRO A 64 -3.87 2.68 -22.16
CA PRO A 64 -2.60 3.21 -21.65
C PRO A 64 -2.74 4.51 -20.85
N LEU A 65 -3.73 5.33 -21.18
CA LEU A 65 -4.05 6.55 -20.44
C LEU A 65 -4.64 6.26 -19.05
N GLU A 66 -5.67 5.40 -18.97
CA GLU A 66 -6.31 5.02 -17.72
C GLU A 66 -5.32 4.33 -16.77
N PHE A 67 -4.44 3.50 -17.33
CA PHE A 67 -3.35 2.89 -16.57
C PHE A 67 -2.40 3.95 -16.01
N ALA A 68 -1.97 4.91 -16.84
CA ALA A 68 -1.08 5.99 -16.40
C ALA A 68 -1.72 6.85 -15.30
N GLU A 69 -3.00 7.18 -15.41
CA GLU A 69 -3.75 7.93 -14.39
C GLU A 69 -3.87 7.16 -13.07
N LYS A 70 -4.21 5.87 -13.14
CA LYS A 70 -4.26 4.99 -11.96
C LYS A 70 -2.89 4.89 -11.28
N MET A 71 -1.82 4.72 -12.06
CA MET A 71 -0.46 4.68 -11.53
C MET A 71 -0.04 6.00 -10.90
N HIS A 72 -0.40 7.13 -11.51
CA HIS A 72 -0.16 8.46 -10.95
C HIS A 72 -0.85 8.64 -9.61
N THR A 73 -2.14 8.29 -9.54
CA THR A 73 -2.94 8.39 -8.30
C THR A 73 -2.33 7.53 -7.19
N GLN A 74 -1.89 6.30 -7.49
CA GLN A 74 -1.21 5.45 -6.52
C GLN A 74 0.13 6.05 -6.06
N GLN A 75 0.89 6.64 -6.98
CA GLN A 75 2.16 7.28 -6.66
C GLN A 75 1.98 8.49 -5.74
N GLU A 76 1.00 9.34 -6.01
CA GLU A 76 0.67 10.50 -5.16
C GLU A 76 0.29 10.06 -3.75
N LEU A 77 -0.55 9.03 -3.63
CA LEU A 77 -0.92 8.45 -2.35
C LEU A 77 0.30 7.94 -1.58
N GLN A 78 1.20 7.22 -2.24
CA GLN A 78 2.42 6.72 -1.61
C GLN A 78 3.33 7.87 -1.15
N GLN A 79 3.43 8.93 -1.96
CA GLN A 79 4.17 10.13 -1.62
C GLN A 79 3.60 10.82 -0.38
N GLN A 80 2.26 10.95 -0.28
CA GLN A 80 1.59 11.51 0.90
C GLN A 80 1.87 10.68 2.17
N LYS A 81 1.82 9.34 2.07
CA LYS A 81 2.17 8.48 3.21
C LYS A 81 3.63 8.65 3.64
N LEU A 82 4.55 8.78 2.68
CA LEU A 82 5.97 9.01 2.99
C LEU A 82 6.17 10.35 3.68
N GLU A 83 5.55 11.42 3.17
CA GLU A 83 5.62 12.76 3.78
C GLU A 83 5.09 12.75 5.22
N MET A 84 3.95 12.10 5.46
CA MET A 84 3.40 11.91 6.79
C MET A 84 4.43 11.22 7.71
N LEU A 85 5.04 10.11 7.28
CA LEU A 85 6.05 9.39 8.08
C LEU A 85 7.28 10.26 8.37
N VAL A 86 7.69 11.11 7.42
CA VAL A 86 8.76 12.10 7.63
C VAL A 86 8.38 13.15 8.66
N GLN A 87 7.12 13.62 8.68
CA GLN A 87 6.64 14.54 9.71
C GLN A 87 6.62 13.88 11.08
N ILE A 88 6.11 12.65 11.19
CA ILE A 88 6.07 11.89 12.46
C ILE A 88 7.47 11.79 13.07
N ARG A 89 8.51 11.51 12.26
CA ARG A 89 9.90 11.40 12.72
C ARG A 89 10.44 12.67 13.40
N LYS A 90 9.84 13.84 13.16
CA LYS A 90 10.28 15.11 13.78
C LYS A 90 9.90 15.22 15.26
N HIS A 91 8.97 14.41 15.73
CA HIS A 91 8.52 14.42 17.13
C HIS A 91 9.39 13.51 18.01
N ASN A 92 9.26 13.63 19.35
CA ASN A 92 9.94 12.73 20.29
C ASN A 92 9.31 11.32 20.29
N SER A 93 9.99 10.32 20.87
CA SER A 93 9.55 8.91 20.83
C SER A 93 8.15 8.67 21.41
N GLU A 94 7.79 9.35 22.51
CA GLU A 94 6.47 9.23 23.13
C GLU A 94 5.37 9.77 22.21
N SER A 95 5.60 10.95 21.66
CA SER A 95 4.70 11.59 20.69
C SER A 95 4.56 10.75 19.42
N GLN A 96 5.67 10.17 18.92
CA GLN A 96 5.64 9.26 17.78
C GLN A 96 4.76 8.04 18.06
N SER A 97 4.87 7.41 19.24
CA SER A 97 4.02 6.27 19.63
C SER A 97 2.55 6.65 19.61
N VAL A 98 2.20 7.77 20.24
CA VAL A 98 0.84 8.28 20.28
C VAL A 98 0.26 8.51 18.88
N ILE A 99 1.05 9.12 17.98
CA ILE A 99 0.61 9.38 16.61
C ILE A 99 0.37 8.05 15.87
N LEU A 100 1.30 7.10 15.97
CA LEU A 100 1.19 5.80 15.30
C LEU A 100 0.05 4.93 15.84
N GLU A 101 -0.14 4.90 17.16
CA GLU A 101 -1.27 4.22 17.80
C GLU A 101 -2.61 4.82 17.37
N THR A 102 -2.67 6.15 17.20
CA THR A 102 -3.87 6.83 16.73
C THR A 102 -4.13 6.52 15.24
N LEU A 103 -3.08 6.47 14.42
CA LEU A 103 -3.18 6.06 13.02
C LEU A 103 -3.67 4.61 12.90
N GLN A 104 -3.14 3.71 13.73
CA GLN A 104 -3.58 2.31 13.76
C GLN A 104 -5.06 2.20 14.12
N ARG A 105 -5.51 2.85 15.20
CA ARG A 105 -6.93 2.86 15.59
C ARG A 105 -7.84 3.42 14.50
N GLN A 106 -7.39 4.47 13.80
CA GLN A 106 -8.13 5.04 12.68
C GLN A 106 -8.29 4.03 11.55
N LEU A 107 -7.22 3.33 11.18
CA LEU A 107 -7.26 2.27 10.17
C LEU A 107 -8.18 1.12 10.58
N GLU A 108 -8.09 0.66 11.82
CA GLU A 108 -8.95 -0.40 12.36
C GLU A 108 -10.43 0.03 12.32
N SER A 109 -10.74 1.29 12.63
CA SER A 109 -12.11 1.82 12.57
C SER A 109 -12.65 2.04 11.15
N ALA A 110 -11.77 2.12 10.17
CA ALA A 110 -12.09 2.37 8.77
C ALA A 110 -11.92 1.11 7.90
N ASP A 111 -11.90 -0.09 8.50
CA ASP A 111 -11.69 -1.37 7.82
C ASP A 111 -10.45 -1.40 6.91
N PHE A 112 -9.39 -0.73 7.35
CA PHE A 112 -8.13 -0.55 6.63
C PHE A 112 -8.27 0.18 5.28
N ASP A 113 -9.26 1.05 5.16
CA ASP A 113 -9.41 1.92 4.00
C ASP A 113 -8.16 2.79 3.79
N THR A 114 -7.76 2.89 2.53
CA THR A 114 -6.54 3.56 2.12
C THR A 114 -6.62 5.07 2.33
N SER A 115 -7.81 5.67 2.19
CA SER A 115 -8.04 7.09 2.50
C SER A 115 -7.81 7.41 3.97
N ALA A 116 -8.13 6.47 4.87
CA ALA A 116 -7.95 6.63 6.31
C ALA A 116 -6.48 6.51 6.76
N SER A 117 -5.57 6.14 5.87
CA SER A 117 -4.15 5.93 6.15
C SER A 117 -3.30 7.20 6.13
N ILE A 118 -3.89 8.38 5.88
CA ILE A 118 -3.16 9.64 5.72
C ILE A 118 -3.53 10.61 6.83
N PHE A 119 -2.52 11.11 7.53
CA PHE A 119 -2.66 12.28 8.40
C PHE A 119 -2.13 13.53 7.72
N THR A 120 -2.91 14.60 7.83
CA THR A 120 -2.46 15.96 7.56
C THR A 120 -1.47 16.41 8.65
N PRO A 121 -0.55 17.34 8.36
CA PRO A 121 0.36 17.90 9.35
C PRO A 121 -0.38 18.43 10.59
N GLU A 122 -1.55 19.03 10.41
CA GLU A 122 -2.39 19.57 11.46
C GLU A 122 -2.94 18.47 12.38
N GLN A 123 -3.32 17.32 11.81
CA GLN A 123 -3.76 16.15 12.60
C GLN A 123 -2.61 15.57 13.42
N ILE A 124 -1.41 15.47 12.85
CA ILE A 124 -0.22 15.01 13.58
C ILE A 124 0.04 15.92 14.78
N GLN A 125 0.08 17.24 14.57
CA GLN A 125 0.30 18.22 15.62
C GLN A 125 -0.79 18.17 16.70
N GLY A 126 -2.06 18.11 16.29
CA GLY A 126 -3.19 18.04 17.21
C GLY A 126 -3.18 16.78 18.08
N ASN A 127 -2.69 15.64 17.57
CA ASN A 127 -2.52 14.43 18.36
C ASN A 127 -1.42 14.63 19.42
N VAL A 128 -0.29 15.23 19.07
CA VAL A 128 0.78 15.49 20.05
C VAL A 128 0.30 16.40 21.20
N GLU A 129 -0.43 17.46 20.87
CA GLU A 129 -0.91 18.45 21.84
C GLU A 129 -1.99 17.91 22.79
N LYS A 130 -2.94 17.12 22.27
CA LYS A 130 -3.99 16.51 23.11
C LYS A 130 -3.40 15.61 24.19
N HIS A 131 -2.35 14.87 23.84
CA HIS A 131 -1.73 13.90 24.74
C HIS A 131 -0.75 14.59 25.72
N SER A 132 -0.04 15.63 25.32
CA SER A 132 0.80 16.42 26.24
C SER A 132 -0.04 17.16 27.30
N SER A 133 -1.19 17.71 26.91
CA SER A 133 -2.12 18.35 27.85
C SER A 133 -2.75 17.35 28.84
N SER A 134 -2.88 16.07 28.45
CA SER A 134 -3.47 15.03 29.29
C SER A 134 -2.47 14.44 30.28
N HIS A 135 -1.16 14.55 30.03
CA HIS A 135 -0.11 14.06 30.93
C HIS A 135 0.09 14.99 32.14
N ILE A 136 0.07 16.30 31.93
CA ILE A 136 0.28 17.30 32.99
C ILE A 136 -0.82 17.24 34.06
N SER A 137 -2.02 16.77 33.72
CA SER A 137 -3.11 16.64 34.68
C SER A 137 -2.93 15.49 35.69
N ARG A 138 -2.01 14.54 35.46
CA ARG A 138 -1.78 13.40 36.37
C ARG A 138 -0.68 13.65 37.40
N ASP A 139 0.26 14.55 37.12
CA ASP A 139 1.42 14.79 37.99
C ASP A 139 1.15 15.80 39.13
N VAL A 140 -0.02 16.45 39.16
CA VAL A 140 -0.38 17.45 40.19
C VAL A 140 -1.16 16.83 41.37
N GLN A 141 -1.40 15.51 41.38
CA GLN A 141 -2.20 14.85 42.43
C GLN A 141 -1.39 13.81 43.22
N MET A 142 -0.25 14.22 43.79
CA MET A 142 0.49 13.40 44.77
C MET A 142 1.23 14.26 45.81
N GLY A 143 0.70 15.46 46.12
CA GLY A 143 1.35 16.44 46.99
C GLY A 143 0.63 16.78 48.30
N ASP A 144 -0.61 16.31 48.52
CA ASP A 144 -1.39 16.62 49.72
C ASP A 144 -2.03 15.34 50.30
N MET A 145 -1.23 14.53 51.00
CA MET A 145 -1.68 13.54 51.98
C MET A 145 -0.59 13.29 53.02
#